data_AF-A0A0F9VEG5-F1
#
_entry.id   AF-A0A0F9VEG5-F1
#
_cell.length_a   1.000
_cell.length_b   1.000
_cell.length_c   1.000
_cell.angle_alpha   90.00
_cell.angle_beta   90.00
_cell.angle_gamma   90.00
#
_symmetry.space_group_name_H-M   'P 1'
#
loop_
_entity.id
_entity.type
_entity.pdbx_description
1 polymer ?
#
loop_
_entity_poly.entity_id
_entity_poly.type
_entity_poly.pdbx_seq_one_letter_code
_entity_poly.pdbx_strand_id
1 'polypeptide(L)'
;MFIQNLNKAQQEVLLKLASDLMISDGVIDQSEKELINFVKSQCTEGVSELENFNLSEIRDVFGSKKAKVSMLLELIGLAHADGYYGKEEKVFINEIASVLNINEANLNELENWVRRQLDLVNDSVMFMEE
;
A
#
# COMPACT_ATOMS: atom_id res chain seq x y z
N MET A 1 1.03 2.86 -8.02
CA MET A 1 1.49 4.21 -8.47
C MET A 1 3.02 4.41 -8.50
N PHE A 2 3.72 4.08 -7.42
CA PHE A 2 5.15 4.18 -7.16
C PHE A 2 5.88 2.83 -6.97
N ILE A 3 5.25 1.67 -7.24
CA ILE A 3 5.88 0.33 -7.18
C ILE A 3 7.23 0.29 -7.91
N GLN A 4 7.38 1.01 -9.02
CA GLN A 4 8.62 1.05 -9.81
C GLN A 4 9.79 1.79 -9.11
N ASN A 5 9.52 2.50 -8.01
CA ASN A 5 10.58 3.07 -7.17
C ASN A 5 11.20 2.04 -6.21
N LEU A 6 10.59 0.85 -6.12
CA LEU A 6 11.02 -0.25 -5.26
C LEU A 6 11.83 -1.26 -6.07
N ASN A 7 12.87 -1.84 -5.46
CA ASN A 7 13.58 -2.98 -6.03
C ASN A 7 12.77 -4.28 -5.85
N LYS A 8 13.23 -5.39 -6.44
CA LYS A 8 12.51 -6.68 -6.36
C LYS A 8 12.19 -7.11 -4.92
N ALA A 9 13.17 -7.12 -4.02
CA ALA A 9 12.97 -7.50 -2.62
C ALA A 9 11.95 -6.59 -1.90
N GLN A 10 11.98 -5.30 -2.19
CA GLN A 10 10.98 -4.35 -1.65
C GLN A 10 9.59 -4.58 -2.25
N GLN A 11 9.48 -4.98 -3.51
CA GLN A 11 8.21 -5.34 -4.16
C GLN A 11 7.63 -6.64 -3.56
N GLU A 12 8.46 -7.63 -3.27
CA GLU A 12 8.04 -8.88 -2.59
C GLU A 12 7.47 -8.59 -1.20
N VAL A 13 8.14 -7.73 -0.42
CA VAL A 13 7.64 -7.30 0.88
C VAL A 13 6.37 -6.45 0.75
N LEU A 14 6.31 -5.53 -0.22
CA LEU A 14 5.09 -4.74 -0.47
C LEU A 14 3.88 -5.65 -0.77
N LEU A 15 4.05 -6.69 -1.59
CA LEU A 15 2.98 -7.64 -1.87
C LEU A 15 2.49 -8.34 -0.61
N LYS A 16 3.40 -8.77 0.26
CA LYS A 16 3.03 -9.38 1.53
C LYS A 16 2.28 -8.40 2.43
N LEU A 17 2.77 -7.16 2.57
CA LEU A 17 2.10 -6.13 3.35
C LEU A 17 0.73 -5.76 2.78
N ALA A 18 0.57 -5.77 1.45
CA ALA A 18 -0.72 -5.56 0.80
C ALA A 18 -1.70 -6.67 1.14
N SER A 19 -1.28 -7.94 1.09
CA SER A 19 -2.13 -9.06 1.51
C SER A 19 -2.51 -8.98 2.98
N ASP A 20 -1.55 -8.66 3.86
CA ASP A 20 -1.80 -8.53 5.30
C ASP A 20 -2.75 -7.36 5.61
N LEU A 21 -2.66 -6.26 4.85
CA LEU A 21 -3.59 -5.13 4.93
C LEU A 21 -5.02 -5.54 4.57
N MET A 22 -5.21 -6.27 3.46
CA MET A 22 -6.54 -6.73 3.02
C MET A 22 -7.16 -7.70 4.04
N ILE A 23 -6.37 -8.57 4.66
CA ILE A 23 -6.86 -9.56 5.64
C ILE A 23 -7.11 -8.93 7.03
N SER A 24 -6.83 -7.64 7.22
CA SER A 24 -6.87 -7.01 8.54
C SER A 24 -8.27 -7.00 9.18
N ASP A 25 -9.33 -7.12 8.37
CA ASP A 25 -10.73 -7.25 8.82
C ASP A 25 -11.17 -8.71 9.05
N GLY A 26 -10.34 -9.68 8.65
CA GLY A 26 -10.53 -11.11 8.82
C GLY A 26 -11.26 -11.84 7.68
N VAL A 27 -11.62 -11.18 6.56
CA VAL A 27 -12.38 -11.82 5.46
C VAL A 27 -11.78 -11.50 4.10
N ILE A 28 -11.09 -12.48 3.49
CA ILE A 28 -10.68 -12.33 2.09
C ILE A 28 -11.85 -12.57 1.14
N ASP A 29 -12.27 -11.53 0.44
CA ASP A 29 -13.21 -11.66 -0.67
C ASP A 29 -12.50 -11.79 -2.05
N GLN A 30 -13.29 -12.01 -3.10
CA GLN A 30 -12.76 -12.19 -4.45
C GLN A 30 -12.14 -10.90 -5.02
N SER A 31 -12.66 -9.74 -4.62
CA SER A 31 -12.21 -8.43 -5.10
C SER A 31 -10.81 -8.09 -4.55
N GLU A 32 -10.53 -8.47 -3.30
CA GLU A 32 -9.20 -8.30 -2.70
C GLU A 32 -8.14 -9.14 -3.41
N LYS A 33 -8.47 -10.40 -3.76
CA LYS A 33 -7.55 -11.25 -4.54
C LYS A 33 -7.24 -10.65 -5.90
N GLU A 34 -8.23 -10.04 -6.54
CA GLU A 34 -8.05 -9.35 -7.82
C GLU A 34 -7.15 -8.12 -7.66
N LEU A 35 -7.31 -7.37 -6.57
CA LEU A 35 -6.45 -6.24 -6.25
C LEU A 35 -4.99 -6.67 -6.01
N ILE A 36 -4.75 -7.73 -5.24
CA ILE A 36 -3.39 -8.26 -5.03
C ILE A 36 -2.77 -8.76 -6.35
N ASN A 37 -3.54 -9.44 -7.19
CA ASN A 37 -3.07 -9.85 -8.51
C ASN A 37 -2.76 -8.64 -9.41
N PHE A 38 -3.56 -7.58 -9.33
CA PHE A 38 -3.30 -6.33 -10.03
C PHE A 38 -1.99 -5.70 -9.55
N VAL A 39 -1.76 -5.58 -8.24
CA VAL A 39 -0.49 -5.09 -7.68
C VAL A 39 0.69 -5.93 -8.16
N LYS A 40 0.54 -7.27 -8.15
CA LYS A 40 1.56 -8.20 -8.64
C LYS A 40 1.87 -8.00 -10.12
N SER A 41 0.87 -7.71 -10.95
CA SER A 41 1.05 -7.44 -12.39
C SER A 41 1.91 -6.19 -12.65
N GLN A 42 1.95 -5.25 -11.70
CA GLN A 42 2.75 -4.02 -11.77
C GLN A 42 4.18 -4.23 -11.25
N CYS A 43 4.49 -5.38 -10.64
CA CYS A 43 5.82 -5.66 -10.12
C CYS A 43 6.79 -6.07 -11.24
N THR A 44 8.08 -6.05 -10.93
CA THR A 44 9.11 -6.57 -11.84
C THR A 44 8.91 -8.06 -12.07
N GLU A 45 9.21 -8.54 -13.27
CA GLU A 45 9.17 -9.97 -13.59
C GLU A 45 9.97 -10.81 -12.58
N GLY A 46 9.37 -11.92 -12.15
CA GLY A 46 9.94 -12.85 -11.17
C GLY A 46 9.70 -12.47 -9.71
N VAL A 47 9.02 -11.37 -9.41
CA VAL A 47 8.57 -11.04 -8.05
C VAL A 47 7.43 -11.97 -7.64
N SER A 48 7.55 -12.55 -6.45
CA SER A 48 6.52 -13.35 -5.79
C SER A 48 6.24 -12.81 -4.40
N GLU A 49 5.00 -12.99 -3.93
CA GLU A 49 4.64 -12.68 -2.56
C GLU A 49 5.43 -13.56 -1.58
N LEU A 50 5.87 -12.98 -0.46
CA LEU A 50 6.49 -13.71 0.63
C LEU A 50 5.42 -14.45 1.44
N GLU A 51 5.70 -15.69 1.86
CA GLU A 51 4.79 -16.42 2.76
C GLU A 51 4.66 -15.71 4.11
N ASN A 52 5.78 -15.23 4.65
CA ASN A 52 5.86 -14.56 5.94
C ASN A 52 6.81 -13.37 5.88
N PHE A 53 6.46 -12.30 6.59
CA PHE A 53 7.32 -11.14 6.78
C PHE A 53 7.16 -10.60 8.21
N ASN A 54 8.26 -10.30 8.87
CA ASN A 54 8.23 -9.72 10.21
C ASN A 54 8.32 -8.19 10.09
N LEU A 55 7.29 -7.48 10.54
CA LEU A 55 7.26 -6.01 10.48
C LEU A 55 8.49 -5.34 11.12
N SER A 56 9.12 -5.97 12.11
CA SER A 56 10.34 -5.41 12.72
C SER A 56 11.53 -5.29 11.73
N GLU A 57 11.54 -6.07 10.65
CA GLU A 57 12.60 -6.08 9.61
C GLU A 57 12.37 -5.02 8.52
N ILE A 58 11.23 -4.31 8.57
CA ILE A 58 10.85 -3.36 7.51
C ILE A 58 11.85 -2.20 7.33
N ARG A 59 12.58 -1.82 8.38
CA ARG A 59 13.63 -0.79 8.29
C ARG A 59 14.81 -1.24 7.44
N ASP A 60 15.14 -2.52 7.51
CA ASP A 60 16.29 -3.10 6.81
C ASP A 60 16.01 -3.22 5.32
N VAL A 61 14.75 -3.53 4.97
CA VAL A 61 14.27 -3.61 3.58
C VAL A 61 14.08 -2.21 2.97
N PHE A 62 13.46 -1.30 3.71
CA PHE A 62 13.14 0.06 3.25
C PHE A 62 14.08 1.10 3.87
N GLY A 63 15.37 1.01 3.54
CA GLY A 63 16.39 1.88 4.13
C GLY A 63 16.33 3.35 3.68
N SER A 64 15.85 3.65 2.47
CA SER A 64 15.81 5.02 1.93
C SER A 64 14.46 5.70 2.16
N LYS A 65 14.46 7.03 2.36
CA LYS A 65 13.21 7.83 2.44
C LYS A 65 12.32 7.60 1.21
N LYS A 66 12.92 7.53 0.01
CA LYS A 66 12.20 7.28 -1.24
C LYS A 66 11.46 5.94 -1.20
N ALA A 67 12.11 4.86 -0.76
CA ALA A 67 11.50 3.54 -0.67
C ALA A 67 10.39 3.49 0.38
N LYS A 68 10.62 4.05 1.59
CA LYS A 68 9.61 4.12 2.66
C LYS A 68 8.35 4.85 2.21
N VAL A 69 8.52 6.04 1.62
CA VAL A 69 7.39 6.86 1.15
C VAL A 69 6.68 6.18 -0.02
N SER A 70 7.42 5.57 -0.97
CA SER A 70 6.79 4.85 -2.09
C SER A 70 5.92 3.70 -1.58
N MET A 71 6.42 2.90 -0.64
CA MET A 71 5.67 1.80 -0.04
C MET A 71 4.41 2.29 0.69
N LEU A 72 4.53 3.32 1.55
CA LEU A 72 3.38 3.85 2.27
C LEU A 72 2.30 4.41 1.34
N LEU A 73 2.69 5.13 0.28
CA LEU A 73 1.72 5.65 -0.69
C LEU A 73 0.99 4.53 -1.43
N GLU A 74 1.64 3.40 -1.72
CA GLU A 74 0.96 2.22 -2.27
C GLU A 74 -0.02 1.62 -1.28
N LEU A 75 0.42 1.35 -0.05
CA LEU A 75 -0.42 0.71 0.95
C LEU A 75 -1.64 1.56 1.32
N ILE A 76 -1.47 2.88 1.47
CA ILE A 76 -2.59 3.80 1.70
C ILE A 76 -3.52 3.80 0.49
N GLY A 77 -2.99 3.82 -0.74
CA GLY A 77 -3.82 3.73 -1.94
C GLY A 77 -4.65 2.44 -2.00
N LEU A 78 -4.06 1.32 -1.57
CA LEU A 78 -4.74 0.03 -1.49
C LEU A 78 -5.80 0.00 -0.39
N ALA A 79 -5.54 0.61 0.76
CA ALA A 79 -6.51 0.75 1.86
C ALA A 79 -7.72 1.63 1.51
N HIS A 80 -7.76 2.21 0.31
CA HIS A 80 -8.88 2.97 -0.22
C HIS A 80 -9.55 2.27 -1.41
N ALA A 81 -9.10 1.06 -1.79
CA ALA A 81 -9.53 0.41 -3.03
C ALA A 81 -11.02 0.04 -3.05
N ASP A 82 -11.60 -0.25 -1.90
CA ASP A 82 -13.04 -0.49 -1.71
C ASP A 82 -13.85 0.81 -1.49
N GLY A 83 -13.18 1.96 -1.50
CA GLY A 83 -13.76 3.27 -1.23
C GLY A 83 -13.81 3.66 0.25
N TYR A 84 -13.33 2.82 1.18
CA TYR A 84 -13.39 3.08 2.61
C TYR A 84 -12.10 2.72 3.35
N TYR A 85 -11.37 3.74 3.81
CA TYR A 85 -10.22 3.54 4.68
C TYR A 85 -10.64 3.40 6.16
N GLY A 86 -10.84 2.14 6.56
CA GLY A 86 -11.34 1.67 7.84
C GLY A 86 -10.37 1.78 9.00
N LYS A 87 -10.81 1.29 10.16
CA LYS A 87 -10.06 1.42 11.42
C LYS A 87 -8.90 0.43 11.47
N GLU A 88 -9.14 -0.79 11.05
CA GLU A 88 -8.19 -1.91 11.05
C GLU A 88 -7.01 -1.61 10.12
N GLU A 89 -7.29 -1.12 8.92
CA GLU A 89 -6.28 -0.67 7.97
C GLU A 89 -5.49 0.54 8.49
N LYS A 90 -6.16 1.50 9.14
CA LYS A 90 -5.48 2.62 9.82
C LYS A 90 -4.54 2.14 10.90
N VAL A 91 -4.95 1.17 11.71
CA VAL A 91 -4.07 0.58 12.73
C VAL A 91 -2.85 -0.04 12.07
N PHE A 92 -3.03 -0.84 11.03
CA PHE A 92 -1.94 -1.49 10.30
C PHE A 92 -0.94 -0.49 9.70
N ILE A 93 -1.43 0.56 9.02
CA ILE A 93 -0.58 1.61 8.45
C ILE A 93 0.15 2.40 9.55
N ASN A 94 -0.51 2.70 10.67
CA ASN A 94 0.11 3.37 11.81
C ASN A 94 1.21 2.51 12.46
N GLU A 95 1.02 1.20 12.54
CA GLU A 95 2.05 0.26 13.02
C GLU A 95 3.28 0.30 12.11
N ILE A 96 3.09 0.23 10.79
CA ILE A 96 4.17 0.36 9.81
C ILE A 96 4.90 1.71 9.96
N ALA A 97 4.15 2.82 10.05
CA ALA A 97 4.72 4.15 10.19
C ALA A 97 5.55 4.30 11.47
N SER A 98 5.04 3.78 12.59
CA SER A 98 5.72 3.73 13.87
C SER A 98 7.03 2.94 13.77
N VAL A 99 6.99 1.73 13.19
CA VAL A 99 8.20 0.95 12.95
C VAL A 99 9.14 1.67 11.99
N LEU A 100 8.71 2.55 11.10
CA LEU A 100 9.61 3.32 10.23
C LEU A 100 10.16 4.61 10.84
N ASN A 101 9.76 4.98 12.06
CA ASN A 101 9.97 6.29 12.69
C ASN A 101 9.37 7.45 11.87
N ILE A 102 8.21 7.24 11.26
CA ILE A 102 7.45 8.29 10.57
C ILE A 102 6.45 8.84 11.58
N ASN A 103 6.53 10.15 11.84
CA ASN A 103 5.62 10.80 12.77
C ASN A 103 4.21 10.96 12.15
N GLU A 104 3.24 11.19 13.01
CA GLU A 104 1.82 11.33 12.64
C GLU A 104 1.59 12.46 11.62
N ALA A 105 2.26 13.61 11.78
CA ALA A 105 2.12 14.73 10.86
C ALA A 105 2.53 14.36 9.43
N ASN A 106 3.67 13.68 9.26
CA ASN A 106 4.13 13.22 7.96
C ASN A 106 3.22 12.12 7.40
N LEU A 107 2.72 11.20 8.24
CA LEU A 107 1.78 10.18 7.78
C LEU A 107 0.48 10.80 7.28
N ASN A 108 -0.08 11.75 8.03
CA ASN A 108 -1.26 12.52 7.64
C ASN A 108 -1.06 13.26 6.31
N GLU A 109 0.14 13.78 6.03
CA GLU A 109 0.44 14.38 4.73
C GLU A 109 0.38 13.37 3.59
N LEU A 110 0.87 12.14 3.80
CA LEU A 110 0.79 11.06 2.81
C LEU A 110 -0.66 10.63 2.58
N GLU A 111 -1.43 10.42 3.64
CA GLU A 111 -2.85 10.07 3.56
C GLU A 111 -3.67 11.14 2.82
N ASN A 112 -3.46 12.41 3.16
CA ASN A 112 -4.13 13.53 2.49
C ASN A 112 -3.70 13.67 1.02
N TRP A 113 -2.47 13.29 0.67
CA TRP A 113 -2.03 13.28 -0.71
C TRP A 113 -2.74 12.17 -1.50
N VAL A 114 -2.79 10.95 -0.96
CA VAL A 114 -3.46 9.82 -1.61
C VAL A 114 -4.95 10.09 -1.80
N ARG A 115 -5.66 10.59 -0.77
CA ARG A 115 -7.07 10.94 -0.89
C ARG A 115 -7.32 11.92 -2.05
N ARG A 116 -6.54 13.00 -2.12
CA ARG A 116 -6.67 13.98 -3.21
C ARG A 116 -6.38 13.37 -4.58
N GLN A 117 -5.42 12.45 -4.66
CA GLN A 117 -5.09 11.77 -5.90
C GLN A 117 -6.25 10.86 -6.35
N LEU A 118 -6.90 10.15 -5.43
CA LEU A 118 -8.09 9.35 -5.72
C LEU A 118 -9.29 10.21 -6.13
N ASP A 119 -9.51 11.35 -5.46
CA ASP A 119 -10.56 12.30 -5.83
C ASP A 119 -10.38 12.77 -7.29
N LEU A 120 -9.15 13.12 -7.70
CA LEU A 120 -8.85 13.51 -9.08
C LEU A 120 -9.02 12.38 -10.09
N VAL A 121 -8.74 11.13 -9.70
CA VAL A 121 -8.97 9.96 -10.55
C VAL A 121 -10.48 9.73 -10.73
N ASN A 122 -11.27 9.86 -9.66
CA ASN A 122 -12.73 9.75 -9.74
C ASN A 122 -13.35 10.84 -10.62
N ASP A 123 -12.88 12.10 -10.50
CA ASP A 123 -13.29 13.19 -11.38
C ASP A 123 -12.99 12.85 -12.86
N SER A 124 -11.84 12.21 -13.12
CA SER A 124 -11.47 11.81 -14.48
C SER A 124 -12.43 10.78 -15.07
N VAL A 125 -12.98 9.87 -14.26
CA VAL A 125 -13.99 8.91 -14.70
C VAL A 125 -15.24 9.67 -15.14
N MET A 126 -15.73 10.63 -14.35
CA MET A 126 -16.89 11.45 -14.73
C MET A 126 -16.68 12.25 -16.02
N PHE A 127 -15.46 12.73 -16.28
CA PHE A 127 -15.15 13.44 -17.53
C PHE A 127 -15.12 12.52 -18.76
N MET A 128 -14.88 11.22 -18.55
CA MET A 128 -14.78 10.21 -19.60
C MET A 128 -16.08 9.42 -19.79
N GLU A 129 -17.12 9.68 -18.99
CA GLU A 129 -18.46 9.15 -19.22
C GLU A 129 -19.02 9.69 -20.54
N GLU A 130 -19.50 8.79 -21.42
CA GLU A 130 -20.25 9.15 -22.64
C GLU A 130 -21.68 9.61 -22.33
#